data_AF-A0A368UAQ3-F1
#
_entry.id   AF-A0A368UAQ3-F1
#
_cell.length_a   1.000
_cell.length_b   1.000
_cell.length_c   1.000
_cell.angle_alpha   90.00
_cell.angle_beta   90.00
_cell.angle_gamma   90.00
#
_symmetry.space_group_name_H-M   'P 1'
#
loop_
_entity.id
_entity.type
_entity.pdbx_description
1 polymer ?
#
loop_
_entity_poly.entity_id
_entity_poly.type
_entity_poly.pdbx_seq_one_letter_code
_entity_poly.pdbx_strand_id
1 'polypeptide(L)'
;MLPKTPSSEAPVEIQAPDKTNIKRNWLLLATYVLYLASPFIWFAPFVALIIGYVNRKGSGNLAFTHYHFQIRTFWLTFLVGIAGSVLYLLTLSLFISGNDVGLAWPVRSIVQGLTVWYYARMLVGIVQAARNLPIKNPRTWMF
;
A
#
# COMPACT_ATOMS: atom_id res chain seq x y z
N MET A 1 -79.47 13.18 -2.77
CA MET A 1 -78.45 12.60 -3.67
C MET A 1 -77.13 12.59 -2.91
N LEU A 2 -76.71 11.45 -2.36
CA LEU A 2 -75.43 11.32 -1.69
C LEU A 2 -74.35 10.95 -2.73
N PRO A 3 -73.16 11.58 -2.72
CA PRO A 3 -72.09 11.24 -3.65
C PRO A 3 -71.52 9.85 -3.31
N LYS A 4 -71.39 9.00 -4.34
CA LYS A 4 -70.75 7.68 -4.25
C LYS A 4 -69.25 7.85 -4.01
N THR A 5 -68.71 7.18 -2.99
CA THR A 5 -67.26 7.00 -2.80
C THR A 5 -66.69 6.07 -3.87
N PRO A 6 -65.62 6.43 -4.61
CA PRO A 6 -64.86 5.45 -5.38
C PRO A 6 -63.68 4.94 -4.55
N SER A 7 -63.76 3.65 -4.26
CA SER A 7 -62.67 2.73 -3.93
C SER A 7 -61.46 2.88 -4.86
N SER A 8 -60.25 3.00 -4.29
CA SER A 8 -59.03 2.38 -4.83
C SER A 8 -57.82 2.67 -3.93
N GLU A 9 -57.83 2.15 -2.69
CA GLU A 9 -56.56 1.77 -2.07
C GLU A 9 -56.12 0.48 -2.78
N ALA A 10 -55.35 0.62 -3.86
CA ALA A 10 -54.61 -0.53 -4.38
C ALA A 10 -53.70 -1.02 -3.24
N PRO A 11 -53.60 -2.33 -2.97
CA PRO A 11 -52.67 -2.84 -2.00
C PRO A 11 -51.29 -2.27 -2.32
N VAL A 12 -50.62 -1.67 -1.33
CA VAL A 12 -49.19 -1.38 -1.45
C VAL A 12 -48.52 -2.72 -1.68
N GLU A 13 -48.27 -3.04 -2.96
CA GLU A 13 -47.55 -4.24 -3.34
C GLU A 13 -46.14 -4.06 -2.78
N ILE A 14 -45.89 -4.70 -1.64
CA ILE A 14 -44.57 -4.76 -1.03
C ILE A 14 -43.71 -5.56 -1.99
N GLN A 15 -43.12 -4.86 -2.96
CA GLN A 15 -42.16 -5.44 -3.88
C GLN A 15 -41.06 -6.07 -3.04
N ALA A 16 -40.93 -7.40 -3.15
CA ALA A 16 -39.88 -8.13 -2.45
C ALA A 16 -38.53 -7.47 -2.76
N PRO A 17 -37.64 -7.32 -1.75
CA PRO A 17 -36.40 -6.57 -1.91
C PRO A 17 -35.62 -7.10 -3.11
N ASP A 18 -35.40 -6.22 -4.09
CA ASP A 18 -34.67 -6.52 -5.31
C ASP A 18 -33.26 -7.04 -4.94
N LYS A 19 -32.99 -8.31 -5.29
CA LYS A 19 -31.74 -9.00 -4.99
C LYS A 19 -30.52 -8.29 -5.63
N THR A 20 -30.73 -7.51 -6.68
CA THR A 20 -29.67 -6.69 -7.29
C THR A 20 -29.26 -5.52 -6.40
N ASN A 21 -30.16 -5.03 -5.55
CA ASN A 21 -29.91 -3.94 -4.60
C ASN A 21 -29.03 -4.42 -3.43
N ILE A 22 -29.29 -5.63 -2.90
CA ILE A 22 -28.43 -6.27 -1.89
C ILE A 22 -27.01 -6.47 -2.44
N LYS A 23 -26.88 -6.86 -3.73
CA LYS A 23 -25.56 -7.00 -4.37
C LYS A 23 -24.81 -5.67 -4.55
N ARG A 24 -25.52 -4.58 -4.76
CA ARG A 24 -24.93 -3.24 -4.89
C ARG A 24 -24.43 -2.71 -3.55
N ASN A 25 -25.15 -3.00 -2.48
CA ASN A 25 -24.87 -2.50 -1.14
C ASN A 25 -23.63 -3.17 -0.50
N TRP A 26 -23.36 -4.45 -0.77
CA TRP A 26 -22.11 -5.06 -0.30
C TRP A 26 -20.90 -4.56 -1.09
N LEU A 27 -21.03 -4.28 -2.39
CA LEU A 27 -19.96 -3.66 -3.18
C LEU A 27 -19.61 -2.28 -2.61
N LEU A 28 -20.64 -1.49 -2.25
CA LEU A 28 -20.49 -0.20 -1.57
C LEU A 28 -19.82 -0.35 -0.18
N LEU A 29 -20.27 -1.28 0.66
CA LEU A 29 -19.66 -1.53 1.97
C LEU A 29 -18.20 -2.00 1.84
N ALA A 30 -17.92 -2.89 0.89
CA ALA A 30 -16.58 -3.39 0.63
C ALA A 30 -15.64 -2.26 0.18
N THR A 31 -16.07 -1.37 -0.72
CA THR A 31 -15.26 -0.21 -1.12
C THR A 31 -15.04 0.77 0.03
N TYR A 32 -16.03 1.01 0.89
CA TYR A 32 -15.84 1.82 2.10
C TYR A 32 -14.82 1.20 3.06
N VAL A 33 -14.96 -0.09 3.35
CA VAL A 33 -14.00 -0.80 4.21
C VAL A 33 -12.60 -0.79 3.60
N LEU A 34 -12.47 -0.99 2.29
CA LEU A 34 -11.18 -0.92 1.59
C LEU A 34 -10.58 0.49 1.62
N TYR A 35 -11.41 1.53 1.48
CA TYR A 35 -10.98 2.92 1.61
C TYR A 35 -10.50 3.25 3.02
N LEU A 36 -11.26 2.82 4.04
CA LEU A 36 -10.86 2.95 5.44
C LEU A 36 -9.60 2.13 5.75
N ALA A 37 -9.42 0.98 5.10
CA ALA A 37 -8.24 0.13 5.26
C ALA A 37 -7.01 0.65 4.48
N SER A 38 -7.21 1.45 3.42
CA SER A 38 -6.13 1.95 2.56
C SER A 38 -4.98 2.68 3.28
N PRO A 39 -5.22 3.58 4.27
CA PRO A 39 -4.11 4.17 5.03
C PRO A 39 -3.35 3.13 5.86
N PHE A 40 -4.00 2.03 6.26
CA PHE A 40 -3.36 1.00 7.08
C PHE A 40 -2.41 0.09 6.29
N ILE A 41 -2.51 0.07 4.96
CA ILE A 41 -1.61 -0.68 4.08
C ILE A 41 -0.16 -0.18 4.19
N TRP A 42 0.03 1.10 4.54
CA TRP A 42 1.34 1.68 4.79
C TRP A 42 2.03 1.09 6.04
N PHE A 43 1.28 0.44 6.94
CA PHE A 43 1.84 -0.27 8.09
C PHE A 43 2.24 -1.72 7.80
N ALA A 44 1.85 -2.29 6.64
CA ALA A 44 2.19 -3.67 6.28
C ALA A 44 3.71 -3.99 6.37
N PRO A 45 4.63 -3.09 5.97
CA PRO A 45 6.07 -3.31 6.14
C PRO A 45 6.50 -3.45 7.60
N PHE A 46 5.79 -2.82 8.56
CA PHE A 46 6.10 -2.93 9.98
C PHE A 46 5.72 -4.30 10.55
N VAL A 47 4.59 -4.86 10.13
CA VAL A 47 4.19 -6.22 10.52
C VAL A 47 5.23 -7.22 10.00
N ALA A 48 5.65 -7.08 8.73
CA ALA A 48 6.72 -7.89 8.15
C ALA A 48 8.06 -7.75 8.92
N LEU A 49 8.40 -6.52 9.34
CA LEU A 49 9.58 -6.24 10.15
C LEU A 49 9.54 -6.97 11.50
N ILE A 50 8.41 -6.90 12.21
CA ILE A 50 8.23 -7.55 13.52
C ILE A 50 8.39 -9.07 13.36
N ILE A 51 7.71 -9.67 12.38
CA ILE A 51 7.82 -11.10 12.08
C ILE A 51 9.28 -11.48 11.79
N GLY A 52 10.01 -10.66 11.03
CA GLY A 52 11.42 -10.88 10.74
C GLY A 52 12.32 -10.83 11.97
N TYR A 53 12.13 -9.84 12.86
CA TYR A 53 12.93 -9.75 14.10
C TYR A 53 12.68 -10.90 15.06
N VAL A 54 11.42 -11.31 15.23
CA VAL A 54 11.03 -12.42 16.11
C VAL A 54 11.59 -13.74 15.58
N ASN A 55 11.42 -14.01 14.28
CA ASN A 55 11.81 -15.30 13.70
C ASN A 55 13.30 -15.41 13.36
N ARG A 56 14.05 -14.30 13.30
CA ARG A 56 15.48 -14.29 12.96
C ARG A 56 16.33 -15.21 13.84
N LYS A 57 16.08 -15.31 15.15
CA LYS A 57 16.98 -16.03 16.07
C LYS A 57 16.82 -17.55 16.05
N GLY A 58 15.70 -18.07 15.54
CA GLY A 58 15.40 -19.51 15.46
C GLY A 58 15.36 -20.07 14.04
N SER A 59 15.53 -19.23 13.03
CA SER A 59 15.43 -19.63 11.62
C SER A 59 16.74 -20.23 11.10
N GLY A 60 16.66 -21.31 10.29
CA GLY A 60 17.82 -21.89 9.63
C GLY A 60 18.59 -20.87 8.75
N ASN A 61 19.83 -21.21 8.37
CA ASN A 61 20.76 -20.30 7.66
C ASN A 61 20.15 -19.56 6.46
N LEU A 62 19.25 -20.21 5.72
CA LEU A 62 18.52 -19.62 4.60
C LEU A 62 17.66 -18.43 5.06
N ALA A 63 16.67 -18.69 5.91
CA ALA A 63 15.72 -17.68 6.38
C ALA A 63 16.40 -16.55 7.19
N PHE A 64 17.47 -16.86 7.92
CA PHE A 64 18.26 -15.86 8.63
C PHE A 64 18.80 -14.76 7.69
N THR A 65 19.36 -15.15 6.53
CA THR A 65 19.91 -14.19 5.56
C THR A 65 18.83 -13.30 4.93
N HIS A 66 17.66 -13.89 4.65
CA HIS A 66 16.50 -13.17 4.12
C HIS A 66 15.94 -12.16 5.12
N TYR A 67 15.75 -12.55 6.37
CA TYR A 67 15.29 -11.63 7.42
C TYR A 67 16.28 -10.49 7.65
N HIS A 68 17.58 -10.78 7.70
CA HIS A 68 18.59 -9.74 7.86
C HIS A 68 18.59 -8.73 6.69
N PHE A 69 18.43 -9.22 5.46
CA PHE A 69 18.35 -8.37 4.27
C PHE A 69 17.07 -7.51 4.24
N GLN A 70 15.93 -8.10 4.58
CA GLN A 70 14.64 -7.39 4.64
C GLN A 70 14.64 -6.30 5.70
N ILE A 71 15.08 -6.62 6.92
CA ILE A 71 15.19 -5.64 8.02
C ILE A 71 16.07 -4.47 7.62
N ARG A 72 17.24 -4.74 7.03
CA ARG A 72 18.17 -3.67 6.60
C ARG A 72 17.57 -2.82 5.48
N THR A 73 16.92 -3.46 4.51
CA THR A 73 16.30 -2.75 3.39
C THR A 73 15.14 -1.89 3.88
N PHE A 74 14.32 -2.37 4.84
CA PHE A 74 13.29 -1.58 5.50
C PHE A 74 13.86 -0.29 6.12
N TRP A 75 14.91 -0.38 6.93
CA TRP A 75 15.47 0.82 7.58
C TRP A 75 16.06 1.80 6.58
N LEU A 76 16.76 1.31 5.55
CA LEU A 76 17.27 2.16 4.46
C LEU A 76 16.14 2.90 3.75
N THR A 77 15.09 2.18 3.37
CA THR A 77 14.01 2.76 2.56
C THR A 77 13.05 3.59 3.38
N PHE A 78 12.91 3.30 4.67
CA PHE A 78 12.15 4.12 5.61
C PHE A 78 12.84 5.48 5.82
N LEU A 79 14.15 5.48 6.11
CA LEU A 79 14.91 6.73 6.28
C LEU A 79 14.97 7.55 4.99
N VAL A 80 15.28 6.90 3.86
CA VAL A 80 15.30 7.55 2.55
C VAL A 80 13.91 8.02 2.14
N GLY A 81 12.86 7.24 2.45
CA GLY A 81 11.47 7.58 2.13
C GLY A 81 10.99 8.80 2.91
N ILE A 82 11.30 8.90 4.21
CA ILE A 82 11.01 10.09 5.01
C ILE A 82 11.75 11.32 4.45
N ALA A 83 13.07 11.20 4.24
CA ALA A 83 13.87 12.30 3.70
C ALA A 83 13.39 12.73 2.31
N GLY A 84 13.11 11.76 1.43
CA GLY A 84 12.58 11.97 0.09
C GLY A 84 11.21 12.62 0.09
N SER A 85 10.32 12.27 1.04
CA SER A 85 9.00 12.89 1.17
C SER A 85 9.09 14.36 1.56
N VAL A 86 9.96 14.69 2.52
CA VAL A 86 10.21 16.09 2.91
C VAL A 86 10.77 16.88 1.73
N LEU A 87 11.74 16.31 1.01
CA LEU A 87 12.37 16.94 -0.14
C LEU A 87 11.38 17.11 -1.31
N TYR A 88 10.47 16.15 -1.50
CA TYR A 88 9.40 16.22 -2.48
C TYR A 88 8.42 17.35 -2.15
N LEU A 89 7.97 17.46 -0.90
CA LEU A 89 7.10 18.56 -0.46
C LEU A 89 7.76 19.92 -0.63
N LEU A 90 9.04 20.04 -0.29
CA LEU A 90 9.80 21.28 -0.46
C LEU A 90 9.90 21.68 -1.94
N THR A 91 10.31 20.74 -2.80
CA THR A 91 10.44 21.00 -4.24
C THR A 91 9.09 21.20 -4.92
N LEU A 92 7.99 20.62 -4.40
CA LEU A 92 6.63 20.86 -4.88
C LEU A 92 6.16 22.28 -4.55
N SER A 93 6.46 22.77 -3.34
CA SER A 93 6.16 24.16 -2.93
C SER A 93 6.85 25.18 -3.85
N LEU A 94 8.12 24.96 -4.17
CA LEU A 94 8.88 25.81 -5.10
C LEU A 94 8.30 25.81 -6.52
N PHE A 95 7.84 24.65 -6.99
CA PHE A 95 7.19 24.52 -8.31
C PHE A 95 5.88 25.31 -8.39
N ILE A 96 5.02 25.18 -7.38
CA ILE A 96 3.74 25.89 -7.32
C ILE A 96 3.97 27.41 -7.25
N SER A 97 5.01 27.84 -6.55
CA SER A 97 5.38 29.26 -6.45
C SER A 97 5.93 29.84 -7.77
N GLY A 98 6.13 29.04 -8.82
CA GLY A 98 6.73 29.48 -10.08
C GLY A 98 8.24 29.70 -10.02
N ASN A 99 8.86 29.43 -8.87
CA ASN A 99 10.29 29.62 -8.61
C ASN A 99 11.05 28.30 -8.77
N ASP A 100 10.71 27.51 -9.80
CA ASP A 100 11.32 26.19 -10.00
C ASP A 100 12.77 26.39 -10.46
N VAL A 101 13.66 26.57 -9.49
CA VAL A 101 15.11 26.50 -9.68
C VAL A 101 15.40 25.13 -10.28
N GLY A 102 16.07 25.07 -11.42
CA GLY A 102 16.29 23.84 -12.20
C GLY A 102 16.88 22.63 -11.45
N LEU A 103 17.23 22.80 -10.17
CA LEU A 103 17.59 21.76 -9.20
C LEU A 103 16.43 20.85 -8.79
N ALA A 104 15.17 21.30 -8.86
CA ALA A 104 14.03 20.53 -8.38
C ALA A 104 13.80 19.23 -9.20
N TRP A 105 14.00 19.30 -10.52
CA TRP A 105 13.84 18.16 -11.42
C TRP A 105 14.84 17.01 -11.17
N PRO A 106 16.17 17.26 -11.10
CA PRO A 106 17.14 16.25 -10.71
C PRO A 106 16.83 15.59 -9.36
N VAL A 107 16.44 16.40 -8.37
CA VAL A 107 16.14 15.92 -7.02
C VAL A 107 14.95 14.97 -7.03
N ARG A 108 13.84 15.31 -7.70
CA ARG A 108 12.68 14.42 -7.84
C ARG A 108 13.03 13.12 -8.57
N SER A 109 13.87 13.22 -9.62
CA SER A 109 14.34 12.05 -10.39
C SER A 109 15.16 11.08 -9.53
N ILE A 110 16.01 11.58 -8.63
CA ILE A 110 16.79 10.74 -7.69
C ILE A 110 15.86 9.97 -6.75
N VAL A 111 14.84 10.63 -6.18
CA VAL A 111 13.87 9.97 -5.28
C VAL A 111 13.10 8.85 -5.99
N GLN A 112 12.74 9.05 -7.26
CA GLN A 112 12.11 8.02 -8.08
C GLN A 112 13.06 6.87 -8.39
N GLY A 113 14.33 7.15 -8.71
CA GLY A 113 15.35 6.12 -8.89
C GLY A 113 15.55 5.25 -7.64
N LEU A 114 15.58 5.86 -6.45
CA LEU A 114 15.66 5.15 -5.18
C LEU A 114 14.43 4.28 -4.91
N THR A 115 13.26 4.73 -5.36
CA THR A 115 12.01 3.97 -5.29
C THR A 115 12.05 2.74 -6.21
N VAL A 116 12.53 2.89 -7.45
CA VAL A 116 12.72 1.76 -8.37
C VAL A 116 13.74 0.76 -7.81
N TRP A 117 14.85 1.26 -7.26
CA TRP A 117 15.86 0.44 -6.59
C TRP A 117 15.27 -0.38 -5.43
N TYR A 118 14.40 0.21 -4.61
CA TYR A 118 13.68 -0.50 -3.56
C TYR A 118 12.85 -1.67 -4.09
N TYR A 119 12.05 -1.45 -5.14
CA TYR A 119 11.25 -2.52 -5.72
C TYR A 119 12.12 -3.63 -6.31
N ALA A 120 13.19 -3.28 -7.04
CA ALA A 120 14.13 -4.26 -7.57
C ALA A 120 14.74 -5.14 -6.46
N ARG A 121 15.10 -4.54 -5.31
CA ARG A 121 15.61 -5.26 -4.14
C ARG A 121 14.58 -6.23 -3.56
N MET A 122 13.31 -5.86 -3.51
CA MET A 122 12.24 -6.73 -3.06
C MET A 122 12.02 -7.90 -4.01
N LEU A 123 12.02 -7.65 -5.32
CA LEU A 123 11.90 -8.68 -6.34
C LEU A 123 13.06 -9.69 -6.27
N VAL A 124 14.30 -9.21 -6.11
CA VAL A 124 15.49 -10.08 -5.95
C VAL A 124 15.39 -10.95 -4.70
N GLY A 125 14.93 -10.40 -3.58
CA GLY A 125 14.70 -11.16 -2.34
C GLY A 125 13.66 -12.27 -2.54
N ILE A 126 12.54 -11.94 -3.17
CA ILE A 126 11.46 -12.90 -3.47
C ILE A 126 11.94 -14.00 -4.43
N VAL A 127 12.64 -13.63 -5.52
CA VAL A 127 13.15 -14.59 -6.52
C VAL A 127 14.17 -15.54 -5.88
N GLN A 128 15.06 -15.06 -5.03
CA GLN A 128 16.02 -15.92 -4.33
C GLN A 128 15.34 -16.84 -3.31
N ALA A 129 14.34 -16.32 -2.58
CA ALA A 129 13.52 -17.13 -1.68
C ALA A 129 12.77 -18.23 -2.44
N ALA A 130 12.16 -17.91 -3.60
CA ALA A 130 11.47 -18.87 -4.46
C ALA A 130 12.40 -19.97 -5.01
N ARG A 131 13.69 -19.67 -5.15
CA ARG A 131 14.73 -20.62 -5.58
C ARG A 131 15.38 -21.39 -4.42
N ASN A 132 14.92 -21.22 -3.18
CA ASN A 132 15.57 -21.76 -1.97
C ASN A 132 17.06 -21.38 -1.85
N LEU A 133 17.46 -20.22 -2.38
CA LEU A 133 18.84 -19.75 -2.34
C LEU A 133 19.03 -18.75 -1.18
N PRO A 134 20.11 -18.90 -0.38
CA PRO A 134 20.47 -17.92 0.63
C PRO A 134 21.01 -16.66 -0.04
N ILE A 135 20.78 -15.52 0.61
CA ILE A 135 21.33 -14.25 0.13
C ILE A 135 22.84 -14.28 0.38
N LYS A 136 23.63 -14.38 -0.71
CA LYS A 136 25.10 -14.49 -0.66
C LYS A 136 25.75 -13.38 0.16
N ASN A 137 25.26 -12.14 0.05
CA ASN A 137 25.73 -11.02 0.86
C ASN A 137 24.56 -10.17 1.40
N PRO A 138 24.12 -10.39 2.63
CA PRO A 138 23.00 -9.64 3.22
C PRO A 138 23.33 -8.16 3.52
N ARG A 139 24.59 -7.74 3.34
CA ARG A 139 25.04 -6.35 3.49
C ARG A 139 25.22 -5.60 2.17
N THR A 140 24.97 -6.23 1.02
CA THR A 140 25.15 -5.60 -0.29
C THR A 140 24.17 -4.45 -0.50
N TRP A 141 24.65 -3.37 -1.12
CA TRP A 141 23.86 -2.22 -1.53
C TRP A 141 23.10 -2.41 -2.85
N MET A 142 23.51 -3.35 -3.69
CA MET A 142 22.84 -3.67 -4.97
C MET A 142 22.04 -4.97 -4.87
N PHE A 143 22.63 -6.15 -5.09
CA PHE A 143 21.93 -7.44 -5.14
C PHE A 143 22.72 -8.54 -4.44
#